data_AF-A0A920V002-F1
#
_entry.id   AF-A0A920V002-F1
#
_cell.length_a   1.000
_cell.length_b   1.000
_cell.length_c   1.000
_cell.angle_alpha   90.00
_cell.angle_beta   90.00
_cell.angle_gamma   90.00
#
_symmetry.space_group_name_H-M   'P 1'
#
loop_
_entity.id
_entity.type
_entity.pdbx_description
1 polymer ?
#
loop_
_entity_poly.entity_id
_entity_poly.type
_entity_poly.pdbx_seq_one_letter_code
_entity_poly.pdbx_strand_id
1 'polypeptide(L)'
;MRQAGRYLPEYRAVREQAGSFLNLCQNPELACEVTLQPLRRFGLDGAILFSDILTIPDAMGLGLTVNEGEGPRFARPIRRVSQIDN
;
A
#
# COMPACT_ATOMS: atom_id res chain seq x y z
N MET A 1 -6.66 -3.04 13.13
CA MET A 1 -6.78 -3.86 11.90
C MET A 1 -7.25 -2.96 10.76
N ARG A 2 -6.86 -3.25 9.51
CA ARG A 2 -7.35 -2.55 8.30
C ARG A 2 -8.65 -3.22 7.82
N GLN A 3 -9.55 -2.50 7.15
CA GLN A 3 -10.73 -3.09 6.49
C GLN A 3 -10.28 -4.09 5.41
N ALA A 4 -9.46 -3.66 4.45
CA ALA A 4 -8.84 -4.53 3.45
C ALA A 4 -7.49 -5.04 3.96
N GLY A 5 -7.32 -6.36 4.10
CA GLY A 5 -6.05 -6.90 4.57
C GLY A 5 -5.99 -8.41 4.76
N ARG A 6 -4.82 -8.87 5.22
CA ARG A 6 -4.43 -10.29 5.32
C ARG A 6 -5.34 -11.20 6.14
N TYR A 7 -6.32 -10.68 6.87
CA TYR A 7 -7.29 -11.52 7.58
C TYR A 7 -8.37 -12.08 6.63
N LEU A 8 -8.51 -11.49 5.43
CA LEU A 8 -9.39 -11.96 4.36
C LEU A 8 -8.61 -12.91 3.42
N PRO A 9 -9.08 -14.14 3.19
CA PRO A 9 -8.48 -15.06 2.23
C PRO A 9 -8.38 -14.50 0.80
N GLU A 10 -9.43 -13.84 0.32
CA GLU A 10 -9.50 -13.21 -1.01
C GLU A 10 -8.50 -12.07 -1.19
N TYR A 11 -8.20 -11.32 -0.12
CA TYR A 11 -7.14 -10.32 -0.14
C TYR A 11 -5.77 -10.99 -0.37
N ARG A 12 -5.52 -12.14 0.26
CA ARG A 12 -4.24 -12.87 0.08
C ARG A 12 -4.09 -13.33 -1.36
N ALA A 13 -5.16 -13.84 -1.97
CA ALA A 13 -5.16 -14.27 -3.37
C ALA A 13 -4.85 -13.10 -4.34
N VAL A 14 -5.48 -11.94 -4.15
CA VAL A 14 -5.18 -10.75 -4.97
C VAL A 14 -3.77 -10.22 -4.72
N ARG A 15 -3.29 -10.25 -3.47
CA ARG A 15 -1.91 -9.85 -3.15
C ARG A 15 -0.86 -10.75 -3.80
N GLU A 16 -1.14 -12.04 -3.92
CA GLU A 16 -0.28 -12.99 -4.63
C GLU A 16 -0.22 -12.67 -6.13
N GLN A 17 -1.37 -12.33 -6.75
CA GLN A 17 -1.42 -11.90 -8.15
C GLN A 17 -0.65 -10.60 -8.41
N ALA A 18 -0.69 -9.65 -7.48
CA ALA A 18 0.04 -8.39 -7.60
C ALA A 18 1.57 -8.53 -7.45
N GLY A 19 2.04 -9.63 -6.84
CA GLY A 19 3.44 -9.95 -6.60
C GLY A 19 4.12 -9.10 -5.51
N SER A 20 3.75 -7.82 -5.35
CA SER A 20 4.27 -6.94 -4.30
C SER A 20 3.19 -6.03 -3.72
N PHE A 21 3.42 -5.53 -2.50
CA PHE A 21 2.50 -4.60 -1.85
C PHE A 21 2.40 -3.26 -2.59
N LEU A 22 3.53 -2.74 -3.09
CA LEU A 22 3.54 -1.49 -3.85
C LEU A 22 2.82 -1.65 -5.19
N ASN A 23 3.03 -2.76 -5.90
CA ASN A 23 2.30 -3.06 -7.13
C ASN A 23 0.79 -3.13 -6.89
N LEU A 24 0.36 -3.72 -5.77
CA LEU A 24 -1.05 -3.77 -5.40
C LEU A 24 -1.63 -2.36 -5.16
N CYS A 25 -0.85 -1.44 -4.60
CA CYS A 25 -1.27 -0.05 -4.40
C CYS A 25 -1.27 0.76 -5.71
N GLN A 26 -0.36 0.44 -6.64
CA GLN A 26 -0.15 1.18 -7.89
C GLN A 26 -1.02 0.67 -9.05
N ASN A 27 -1.68 -0.48 -8.92
CA ASN A 27 -2.63 -1.01 -9.89
C ASN A 27 -4.06 -0.61 -9.49
N PRO A 28 -4.73 0.32 -10.22
CA PRO A 28 -6.05 0.83 -9.85
C PRO A 28 -7.12 -0.26 -9.76
N GLU A 29 -7.11 -1.24 -10.66
CA GLU A 29 -8.10 -2.32 -10.69
C GLU A 29 -7.95 -3.24 -9.48
N LEU A 30 -6.72 -3.65 -9.15
CA LEU A 30 -6.45 -4.50 -8.00
C LEU A 30 -6.67 -3.77 -6.67
N ALA A 31 -6.29 -2.48 -6.60
CA ALA A 31 -6.54 -1.63 -5.43
C ALA A 31 -8.04 -1.46 -5.18
N CYS A 32 -8.82 -1.21 -6.23
CA CYS A 32 -10.28 -1.14 -6.18
C CYS A 32 -10.87 -2.46 -5.69
N GLU A 33 -10.44 -3.59 -6.27
CA GLU A 33 -10.92 -4.91 -5.88
C GLU A 33 -10.72 -5.17 -4.38
N VAL A 34 -9.50 -4.98 -3.85
CA VAL A 34 -9.26 -5.22 -2.42
C VAL A 34 -9.97 -4.22 -1.51
N THR A 35 -10.22 -2.99 -1.96
CA THR A 35 -11.04 -2.01 -1.23
C THR A 35 -12.49 -2.46 -1.09
N LEU A 36 -13.06 -3.13 -2.10
CA LEU A 36 -14.45 -3.55 -2.11
C LEU A 36 -14.69 -4.89 -1.37
N GLN A 37 -13.68 -5.75 -1.24
CA GLN A 37 -13.81 -7.05 -0.56
C GLN A 37 -14.49 -7.00 0.83
N PRO A 38 -14.12 -6.08 1.75
CA PRO A 38 -14.74 -6.01 3.07
C PRO A 38 -16.24 -5.67 3.01
N LEU A 39 -16.66 -4.84 2.05
CA LEU A 39 -18.07 -4.46 1.87
C LEU A 39 -18.95 -5.64 1.44
N ARG A 40 -18.36 -6.63 0.75
CA ARG A 40 -19.09 -7.85 0.36
C ARG A 40 -19.33 -8.82 1.52
N ARG A 41 -18.54 -8.70 2.60
CA ARG A 41 -18.62 -9.58 3.79
C ARG A 41 -19.40 -8.96 4.94
N PHE A 42 -19.33 -7.65 5.08
CA PHE A 42 -19.78 -6.93 6.25
C PHE A 42 -20.60 -5.71 5.80
N GLY A 43 -21.67 -5.39 6.52
CA GLY A 43 -22.44 -4.16 6.30
C GLY A 43 -21.72 -2.93 6.87
N LEU A 44 -20.56 -2.58 6.31
CA LEU A 44 -19.81 -1.39 6.71
C LEU A 44 -20.44 -0.14 6.09
N ASP A 45 -20.46 0.97 6.84
CA ASP A 45 -21.03 2.25 6.40
C ASP A 45 -20.10 3.06 5.46
N GLY A 46 -18.90 2.54 5.18
CA GLY A 46 -17.93 3.20 4.33
C GLY A 46 -16.73 2.34 4.00
N ALA A 47 -16.12 2.65 2.86
CA ALA A 47 -14.86 2.06 2.42
C ALA A 47 -13.70 3.03 2.62
N ILE A 48 -12.54 2.48 2.96
CA ILE A 48 -11.26 3.18 2.90
C ILE A 48 -10.48 2.73 1.65
N LEU A 49 -9.96 3.69 0.89
CA LEU A 49 -9.10 3.42 -0.25
C LEU A 49 -7.90 2.58 0.19
N PHE A 50 -7.63 1.50 -0.56
CA PHE A 50 -6.43 0.72 -0.38
C PHE A 50 -5.25 1.45 -1.04
N SER A 51 -4.37 1.97 -0.20
CA SER A 51 -3.14 2.64 -0.59
C SER A 51 -2.15 2.57 0.57
N ASP A 52 -1.01 3.27 0.44
CA ASP A 52 -0.03 3.43 1.50
C ASP A 52 0.31 4.91 1.70
N ILE A 53 0.54 5.29 2.97
CA ILE A 53 0.88 6.67 3.33
C ILE A 53 2.23 7.11 2.76
N LEU A 54 3.11 6.16 2.42
CA LEU A 54 4.44 6.42 1.88
C LEU A 54 4.46 6.60 0.36
N THR A 55 3.30 6.52 -0.32
CA THR A 55 3.17 6.80 -1.76
C THR A 55 3.66 8.20 -2.13
N ILE A 56 3.45 9.19 -1.26
CA ILE A 56 3.93 10.56 -1.48
C ILE A 56 5.48 10.62 -1.48
N PRO A 57 6.17 10.18 -0.40
CA PRO A 57 7.63 10.02 -0.41
C PRO A 57 8.22 9.16 -1.54
N ASP A 58 7.49 8.13 -1.98
CA ASP A 58 7.89 7.30 -3.11
C ASP A 58 7.89 8.11 -4.41
N ALA A 59 6.82 8.87 -4.65
CA ALA A 59 6.72 9.81 -5.78
C ALA A 59 7.77 10.93 -5.71
N MET A 60 8.22 11.31 -4.50
CA MET A 60 9.36 12.23 -4.29
C MET A 60 10.72 11.59 -4.62
N GLY A 61 10.77 10.32 -5.02
CA GLY A 61 11.98 9.66 -5.44
C GLY A 61 12.94 9.34 -4.29
N LEU A 62 12.46 9.06 -3.08
CA LEU A 62 13.31 8.65 -1.95
C LEU A 62 13.77 7.18 -2.01
N GLY A 63 13.25 6.40 -2.99
CA GLY A 63 13.57 5.00 -3.19
C GLY A 63 12.96 4.12 -2.11
N LEU A 64 11.63 4.02 -2.08
CA LEU A 64 10.90 3.20 -1.12
C LEU A 64 11.03 1.72 -1.46
N THR A 65 11.34 0.89 -0.46
CA THR A 65 11.24 -0.56 -0.54
C THR A 65 10.39 -1.09 0.60
N VAL A 66 9.57 -2.11 0.32
CA VAL A 66 8.68 -2.74 1.31
C VAL A 66 9.02 -4.24 1.33
N ASN A 67 9.93 -4.61 2.21
CA ASN A 67 10.35 -6.00 2.38
C ASN A 67 9.45 -6.69 3.41
N GLU A 68 9.14 -7.96 3.17
CA GLU A 68 8.35 -8.75 4.10
C GLU A 68 9.09 -8.95 5.43
N GLY A 69 8.43 -8.67 6.55
CA GLY A 69 9.00 -8.80 7.90
C GLY A 69 9.82 -7.61 8.39
N GLU A 70 10.34 -6.75 7.50
CA GLU A 70 11.21 -5.62 7.89
C GLU A 70 10.49 -4.25 7.91
N GLY A 71 9.34 -4.15 7.24
CA GLY A 71 8.64 -2.87 7.06
C GLY A 71 9.26 -2.01 5.95
N PRO A 72 8.70 -0.79 5.72
CA PRO A 72 9.16 0.09 4.66
C PRO A 72 10.51 0.75 4.98
N ARG A 73 11.39 0.86 3.98
CA ARG A 73 12.69 1.56 4.07
C ARG A 73 12.86 2.52 2.90
N PHE A 74 13.55 3.63 3.13
CA PHE A 74 13.97 4.55 2.07
C PHE A 74 15.48 4.40 1.81
N ALA A 75 15.85 4.30 0.53
CA ALA A 75 17.25 4.31 0.11
C ALA A 75 17.91 5.69 0.35
N ARG A 76 17.14 6.78 0.25
CA ARG A 76 17.61 8.16 0.42
C ARG A 76 16.82 8.92 1.48
N PRO A 77 17.03 8.65 2.78
CA PRO A 77 16.42 9.46 3.84
C PRO A 77 16.91 10.91 3.80
N ILE A 78 16.01 11.87 4.05
CA ILE A 78 16.36 13.29 4.20
C ILE A 78 17.04 13.50 5.55
N ARG A 79 18.26 14.06 5.54
CA ARG A 79 19.11 14.26 6.72
C ARG A 79 19.67 15.69 6.84
N ARG A 80 19.62 16.47 5.76
CA ARG A 80 20.12 17.86 5.70
C ARG A 80 19.16 18.73 4.88
N VAL A 81 19.18 20.03 5.15
CA VAL A 81 18.34 21.03 4.45
C VAL A 81 18.55 20.99 2.94
N SER A 82 19.79 20.81 2.48
CA SER A 82 20.14 20.74 1.05
C SER A 82 19.48 19.61 0.27
N GLN A 83 18.78 18.68 0.93
CA GLN A 83 18.05 17.57 0.30
C GLN A 83 16.54 17.86 0.16
N ILE A 84 16.06 19.00 0.67
CA ILE A 84 14.68 19.46 0.57
C ILE A 84 14.48 20.26 -0.72
N ASP A 85 15.45 21.10 -1.07
CA ASP A 85 15.37 22.09 -2.15
C ASP A 85 15.72 21.53 -3.55
N ASN A 86 15.49 20.23 -3.79
CA ASN A 86 15.86 19.55 -5.06
C ASN A 86 15.41 20.29 -6.32
#